data_AF-A0A7K4D831-F1
#
_entry.id   AF-A0A7K4D831-F1
#
_cell.length_a   1.000
_cell.length_b   1.000
_cell.length_c   1.000
_cell.angle_alpha   90.00
_cell.angle_beta   90.00
_cell.angle_gamma   90.00
#
_symmetry.space_group_name_H-M   'P 1'
#
loop_
_entity.id
_entity.type
_entity.pdbx_description
1 polymer ?
#
loop_
_entity_poly.entity_id
_entity_poly.type
_entity_poly.pdbx_seq_one_letter_code
_entity_poly.pdbx_strand_id
1 'polypeptide(L)'
;MEKDNYSIRQKNRDTYLLYQNGKLVFEGPLKDVVLYAKKLKTQEDYQRKETFQISPQKNFCINCGRPLTGNVCVSCLNQTQDEPLPCETKKSNKKSLRKIVIIPLIVFVLLVGIVALVSINFNSNSIIKEDINNLGSKTVSDITPEQTKKEADAPEEIPLETDETTRLPLIVSFIDVGQGDSILIQSPNGKNMLIDAGGSTTQTYVYNYLKGKNIKKIDVLVATHPHADHIGGMEYIIDNFDIGLIYMPKATTSTKTYEDLLIKIKSKGLLINTAKAGVTIDLDNDLTIKMIAPIGVSYDYLNDYSAVIKIIYKNNSFL
;
A
#
# COMPACT_ATOMS: atom_id res chain seq x y z
N MET A 1 -38.79 19.59 -1.50
CA MET A 1 -38.31 18.28 -1.97
C MET A 1 -38.54 17.29 -0.85
N GLU A 2 -39.40 16.29 -1.05
CA GLU A 2 -39.54 15.17 -0.11
C GLU A 2 -38.17 14.47 -0.01
N LYS A 3 -37.64 14.32 1.20
CA LYS A 3 -36.45 13.49 1.41
C LYS A 3 -36.88 12.05 1.20
N ASP A 4 -36.22 11.34 0.29
CA ASP A 4 -36.45 9.91 0.09
C ASP A 4 -36.25 9.18 1.42
N ASN A 5 -37.35 8.61 1.93
CA ASN A 5 -37.39 7.97 3.24
C ASN A 5 -37.12 6.48 3.06
N TYR A 6 -35.94 6.06 3.52
CA TYR A 6 -35.55 4.65 3.57
C TYR A 6 -35.84 4.07 4.96
N SER A 7 -36.38 2.85 5.02
CA SER A 7 -36.52 2.10 6.27
C SER A 7 -36.18 0.64 6.08
N ILE A 8 -35.56 0.04 7.11
CA ILE A 8 -35.23 -1.39 7.13
C ILE A 8 -36.07 -2.06 8.21
N ARG A 9 -36.69 -3.20 7.89
CA ARG A 9 -37.47 -4.01 8.84
C ARG A 9 -36.96 -5.44 8.87
N GLN A 10 -36.85 -6.02 10.05
CA GLN A 10 -36.51 -7.44 10.17
C GLN A 10 -37.75 -8.30 9.92
N LYS A 11 -37.64 -9.29 9.02
CA LYS A 11 -38.72 -10.25 8.72
C LYS A 11 -38.58 -11.53 9.55
N ASN A 12 -37.35 -12.02 9.69
CA ASN A 12 -37.00 -13.17 10.54
C ASN A 12 -35.52 -13.08 10.95
N ARG A 13 -34.98 -14.15 11.57
CA ARG A 13 -33.61 -14.18 12.11
C ARG A 13 -32.54 -13.73 11.11
N ASP A 14 -32.66 -14.14 9.85
CA ASP A 14 -31.61 -13.96 8.85
C ASP A 14 -32.03 -13.07 7.67
N THR A 15 -33.26 -12.56 7.67
CA THR A 15 -33.85 -11.80 6.54
C THR A 15 -34.39 -10.44 6.96
N TYR A 16 -34.03 -9.42 6.19
CA TYR A 16 -34.40 -8.03 6.35
C TYR A 16 -34.99 -7.46 5.07
N LEU A 17 -35.87 -6.47 5.22
CA LEU A 17 -36.64 -5.82 4.16
C LEU A 17 -36.24 -4.34 4.08
N LEU A 18 -35.86 -3.86 2.91
CA LEU A 18 -35.61 -2.45 2.63
C LEU A 18 -36.82 -1.83 1.94
N TYR A 19 -37.31 -0.73 2.49
CA TYR A 19 -38.36 0.09 1.89
C TYR A 19 -37.81 1.45 1.49
N GLN A 20 -38.23 1.95 0.33
CA GLN A 20 -38.02 3.33 -0.13
C GLN A 20 -39.40 3.95 -0.35
N ASN A 21 -39.67 5.07 0.33
CA ASN A 21 -40.96 5.79 0.26
C ASN A 21 -42.16 4.84 0.49
N GLY A 22 -42.00 3.92 1.45
CA GLY A 22 -43.02 2.94 1.82
C GLY A 22 -43.16 1.71 0.90
N LYS A 23 -42.43 1.64 -0.22
CA LYS A 23 -42.44 0.47 -1.13
C LYS A 23 -41.25 -0.44 -0.87
N LEU A 24 -41.48 -1.76 -0.83
CA LEU A 24 -40.42 -2.75 -0.70
C LEU A 24 -39.54 -2.72 -1.96
N VAL A 25 -38.24 -2.54 -1.79
CA VAL A 25 -37.27 -2.48 -2.89
C VAL A 25 -36.21 -3.58 -2.82
N PHE A 26 -36.00 -4.20 -1.65
CA PHE A 26 -35.04 -5.29 -1.50
C PHE A 26 -35.36 -6.18 -0.29
N GLU A 27 -35.11 -7.49 -0.40
CA GLU A 27 -35.23 -8.47 0.68
C GLU A 27 -33.97 -9.36 0.69
N GLY A 28 -33.34 -9.52 1.85
CA GLY A 28 -32.14 -10.37 1.98
C GLY A 28 -31.45 -10.26 3.34
N PRO A 29 -30.25 -10.86 3.49
CA PRO A 29 -29.43 -10.71 4.69
C PRO A 29 -29.10 -9.24 4.99
N LEU A 30 -28.92 -8.89 6.27
CA LEU A 30 -28.71 -7.50 6.69
C LEU A 30 -27.54 -6.82 5.96
N LYS A 31 -26.44 -7.56 5.74
CA LYS A 31 -25.25 -7.06 5.02
C LYS A 31 -25.62 -6.59 3.61
N ASP A 32 -26.44 -7.35 2.91
CA ASP A 32 -26.79 -7.10 1.51
C ASP A 32 -27.85 -6.00 1.41
N VAL A 33 -28.80 -5.96 2.36
CA VAL A 33 -29.77 -4.87 2.51
C VAL A 33 -29.07 -3.52 2.74
N VAL A 34 -28.06 -3.49 3.60
CA VAL A 34 -27.28 -2.27 3.87
C VAL A 34 -26.44 -1.87 2.66
N LEU A 35 -25.81 -2.83 1.98
CA LEU A 35 -25.02 -2.55 0.78
C LEU A 35 -25.88 -2.02 -0.37
N TYR A 36 -27.06 -2.61 -0.57
CA TYR A 36 -28.02 -2.15 -1.57
C TYR A 36 -28.54 -0.75 -1.25
N ALA A 37 -28.87 -0.45 0.01
CA ALA A 37 -29.28 0.89 0.44
C ALA A 37 -28.18 1.95 0.21
N LYS A 38 -26.91 1.61 0.47
CA LYS A 38 -25.78 2.49 0.16
C LYS A 38 -25.67 2.74 -1.34
N LYS A 39 -25.84 1.71 -2.16
CA LYS A 39 -25.81 1.82 -3.63
C LYS A 39 -26.88 2.78 -4.15
N LEU A 40 -28.12 2.70 -3.63
CA LEU A 40 -29.20 3.61 -4.00
C LEU A 40 -28.89 5.06 -3.63
N LYS A 41 -28.38 5.31 -2.42
CA LYS A 41 -27.92 6.66 -2.02
C LYS A 41 -26.80 7.18 -2.92
N THR A 42 -25.78 6.38 -3.21
CA THR A 42 -24.70 6.81 -4.11
C THR A 42 -25.15 7.09 -5.54
N GLN A 43 -26.17 6.36 -6.03
CA GLN A 43 -26.76 6.65 -7.34
C GLN A 43 -27.55 7.96 -7.33
N GLU A 44 -28.35 8.21 -6.29
CA GLU A 44 -29.04 9.50 -6.12
C GLU A 44 -28.07 10.67 -5.91
N ASP A 45 -27.01 10.48 -5.12
CA ASP A 45 -25.99 11.48 -4.84
C ASP A 45 -25.14 11.77 -6.08
N TYR A 46 -24.93 10.77 -6.95
CA TYR A 46 -24.31 10.97 -8.26
C TYR A 46 -25.19 11.78 -9.21
N GLN A 47 -26.52 11.62 -9.13
CA GLN A 47 -27.47 12.44 -9.90
C GLN A 47 -27.59 13.86 -9.35
N ARG A 48 -27.39 14.05 -8.03
CA ARG A 48 -27.37 15.36 -7.35
C ARG A 48 -25.94 15.90 -7.23
N LYS A 49 -25.32 16.29 -8.35
CA LYS A 49 -24.00 16.94 -8.35
C LYS A 49 -24.00 18.26 -7.54
N GLU A 50 -23.63 18.21 -6.26
CA GLU A 50 -23.09 19.35 -5.52
C GLU A 50 -21.76 18.95 -4.85
N THR A 51 -20.72 19.74 -5.14
CA THR A 51 -19.34 19.62 -4.65
C THR A 51 -19.24 19.78 -3.13
N PHE A 52 -18.50 18.90 -2.44
CA PHE A 52 -18.21 19.05 -1.00
C PHE A 52 -16.72 19.25 -0.71
N GLN A 53 -16.41 20.35 -0.01
CA GLN A 53 -15.22 20.54 0.83
C GLN A 53 -15.51 19.99 2.23
N ILE A 54 -14.53 19.34 2.88
CA ILE A 54 -14.61 19.01 4.31
C ILE A 54 -13.25 19.28 4.98
N SER A 55 -13.28 20.04 6.09
CA SER A 55 -12.16 20.30 7.01
C SER A 55 -12.18 19.31 8.20
N PRO A 56 -11.04 18.88 8.78
CA PRO A 56 -10.98 17.76 9.72
C PRO A 56 -10.83 18.21 11.18
N GLN A 57 -11.51 17.54 12.11
CA GLN A 57 -10.99 17.23 13.45
C GLN A 57 -11.71 16.00 14.03
N LYS A 58 -10.98 14.96 14.42
CA LYS A 58 -11.53 13.84 15.21
C LYS A 58 -10.51 13.32 16.22
N ASN A 59 -10.80 13.56 17.51
CA ASN A 59 -10.27 12.76 18.61
C ASN A 59 -11.06 11.43 18.68
N PHE A 60 -10.47 10.38 19.27
CA PHE A 60 -11.06 9.03 19.34
C PHE A 60 -11.34 8.58 20.78
N CYS A 61 -12.38 7.77 20.97
CA CYS A 61 -12.83 7.25 22.26
C CYS A 61 -11.89 6.14 22.77
N ILE A 62 -11.35 6.30 23.98
CA ILE A 62 -10.47 5.32 24.63
C ILE A 62 -11.16 3.97 24.92
N ASN A 63 -12.48 3.94 25.08
CA ASN A 63 -13.20 2.73 25.51
C ASN A 63 -13.60 1.82 24.34
N CYS A 64 -13.88 2.39 23.15
CA CYS A 64 -14.34 1.61 21.98
C CYS A 64 -13.59 1.93 20.68
N GLY A 65 -12.62 2.85 20.72
CA GLY A 65 -11.78 3.22 19.57
C GLY A 65 -12.47 4.05 18.50
N ARG A 66 -13.74 4.48 18.68
CA ARG A 66 -14.49 5.23 17.65
C ARG A 66 -14.29 6.75 17.75
N PRO A 67 -14.36 7.50 16.64
CA PRO A 67 -14.20 8.94 16.67
C PRO A 67 -15.29 9.64 17.51
N LEU A 68 -14.88 10.68 18.23
CA LEU A 68 -15.73 11.49 19.09
C LEU A 68 -16.48 12.56 18.29
N THR A 69 -17.67 12.90 18.77
CA THR A 69 -18.38 14.12 18.36
C THR A 69 -18.18 15.13 19.49
N GLY A 70 -17.26 16.08 19.30
CA GLY A 70 -16.76 16.91 20.40
C GLY A 70 -15.96 16.07 21.40
N ASN A 71 -16.32 16.08 22.69
CA ASN A 71 -15.70 15.26 23.73
C ASN A 71 -16.50 13.97 24.06
N VAL A 72 -17.50 13.62 23.24
CA VAL A 72 -18.52 12.64 23.63
C VAL A 72 -18.57 11.46 22.66
N CYS A 73 -18.57 10.23 23.21
CA CYS A 73 -18.73 9.00 22.44
C CYS A 73 -20.20 8.53 22.47
N VAL A 74 -20.92 8.82 21.40
CA VAL A 74 -22.36 8.51 21.27
C VAL A 74 -22.65 6.99 21.32
N SER A 75 -21.72 6.16 20.81
CA SER A 75 -21.87 4.70 20.87
C SER A 75 -21.72 4.12 22.28
N CYS A 76 -20.90 4.73 23.14
CA CYS A 76 -20.74 4.29 24.53
C CYS A 76 -21.87 4.83 25.43
N LEU A 77 -22.41 6.01 25.12
CA LEU A 77 -23.53 6.59 25.88
C LEU A 77 -24.81 5.74 25.83
N ASN A 78 -25.04 5.02 24.72
CA ASN A 78 -26.21 4.16 24.57
C ASN A 78 -26.04 2.76 25.19
N GLN A 79 -24.95 2.49 25.93
CA GLN A 79 -24.73 1.18 26.57
C GLN A 79 -24.92 1.18 28.08
N THR A 80 -25.34 2.28 28.72
CA THR A 80 -25.60 2.29 30.16
C THR A 80 -26.94 2.96 30.49
N GLN A 81 -27.99 2.16 30.54
CA GLN A 81 -29.11 2.32 31.47
C GLN A 81 -29.45 0.94 32.02
N ASP A 82 -28.80 0.56 33.11
CA ASP A 82 -29.38 -0.08 34.31
C ASP A 82 -28.26 -0.33 35.35
N GLU A 83 -28.60 -0.26 36.62
CA GLU A 83 -27.77 -0.06 37.82
C GLU A 83 -26.60 -1.05 38.10
N PRO A 84 -25.60 -0.69 38.94
CA PRO A 84 -24.35 -1.43 39.08
C PRO A 84 -24.45 -2.58 40.08
N LEU A 85 -23.93 -3.76 39.71
CA LEU A 85 -23.59 -4.83 40.66
C LEU A 85 -22.10 -5.22 40.55
N PRO A 86 -21.45 -5.57 41.67
CA PRO A 86 -20.01 -5.48 41.84
C PRO A 86 -19.23 -6.61 41.17
N CYS A 87 -17.96 -6.33 40.91
CA CYS A 87 -16.97 -7.22 40.31
C CYS A 87 -16.85 -8.58 41.02
N GLU A 88 -16.98 -9.67 40.25
CA GLU A 88 -16.22 -10.90 40.50
C GLU A 88 -15.47 -11.34 39.24
N THR A 89 -14.15 -11.43 39.38
CA THR A 89 -13.22 -11.92 38.36
C THR A 89 -13.30 -13.44 38.25
N LYS A 90 -13.59 -13.98 37.06
CA LYS A 90 -13.25 -15.37 36.71
C LYS A 90 -12.20 -15.43 35.61
N LYS A 91 -10.96 -15.73 36.02
CA LYS A 91 -9.86 -16.18 35.15
C LYS A 91 -10.28 -17.48 34.46
N SER A 92 -10.32 -17.50 33.13
CA SER A 92 -10.37 -18.75 32.38
C SER A 92 -8.94 -19.24 32.12
N ASN A 93 -8.65 -20.42 32.66
CA ASN A 93 -7.37 -21.11 32.63
C ASN A 93 -7.34 -22.00 31.38
N LYS A 94 -6.73 -21.57 30.27
CA LYS A 94 -6.50 -22.46 29.11
C LYS A 94 -5.09 -23.04 29.17
N LYS A 95 -4.99 -24.27 29.69
CA LYS A 95 -3.76 -25.07 29.66
C LYS A 95 -3.33 -25.31 28.20
N SER A 96 -2.05 -25.07 27.96
CA SER A 96 -1.34 -25.21 26.69
C SER A 96 -1.38 -26.65 26.14
N LEU A 97 -2.02 -26.82 24.97
CA LEU A 97 -1.94 -28.02 24.12
C LEU A 97 -0.71 -28.02 23.17
N ARG A 98 0.25 -27.10 23.35
CA ARG A 98 1.36 -26.91 22.40
C ARG A 98 2.49 -27.95 22.48
N LYS A 99 2.51 -28.81 23.51
CA LYS A 99 3.64 -29.75 23.71
C LYS A 99 3.58 -31.04 22.89
N ILE A 100 2.42 -31.40 22.33
CA ILE A 100 2.25 -32.71 21.66
C ILE A 100 2.61 -32.66 20.16
N VAL A 101 2.53 -31.50 19.51
CA VAL A 101 2.72 -31.38 18.05
C VAL A 101 4.17 -31.01 17.66
N ILE A 102 4.95 -30.41 18.56
CA ILE A 102 6.31 -29.89 18.25
C ILE A 102 7.35 -31.02 18.19
N ILE A 103 7.20 -32.07 19.01
CA ILE A 103 8.16 -33.17 19.10
C ILE A 103 8.27 -33.98 17.79
N PRO A 104 7.18 -34.40 17.12
CA PRO A 104 7.31 -35.14 15.86
C PRO A 104 7.86 -34.29 14.71
N LEU A 105 7.66 -32.96 14.71
CA LEU A 105 8.15 -32.06 13.67
C LEU A 105 9.69 -31.92 13.73
N ILE A 106 10.26 -31.83 14.93
CA ILE A 106 11.73 -31.71 15.13
C ILE A 106 12.44 -33.01 14.71
N VAL A 107 11.85 -34.17 15.01
CA VAL A 107 12.39 -35.48 14.61
C VAL A 107 12.38 -35.65 13.09
N PHE A 108 11.32 -35.18 12.41
CA PHE A 108 11.22 -35.23 10.95
C PHE A 108 12.29 -34.36 10.26
N VAL A 109 12.51 -33.13 10.75
CA VAL A 109 13.53 -32.22 10.18
C VAL A 109 14.96 -32.78 10.35
N LEU A 110 15.26 -33.41 11.49
CA LEU A 110 16.56 -34.05 11.73
C LEU A 110 16.80 -35.25 10.80
N LEU A 111 15.76 -36.06 10.53
CA LEU A 111 15.86 -37.21 9.61
C LEU A 111 16.13 -36.77 8.16
N VAL A 112 15.46 -35.72 7.69
CA VAL A 112 15.66 -35.21 6.31
C VAL A 112 17.05 -34.58 6.15
N GLY A 113 17.56 -33.89 7.18
CA GLY A 113 18.91 -33.30 7.17
C GLY A 113 20.03 -34.33 7.04
N ILE A 114 19.88 -35.51 7.66
CA ILE A 114 20.88 -36.59 7.59
C ILE A 114 20.93 -37.21 6.17
N VAL A 115 19.78 -37.35 5.50
CA VAL A 115 19.71 -37.90 4.12
C VAL A 115 20.37 -36.95 3.10
N ALA A 116 20.28 -35.64 3.32
CA ALA A 116 20.93 -34.64 2.47
C ALA A 116 22.46 -34.65 2.59
N LEU A 117 23.00 -34.92 3.79
CA LEU A 117 24.44 -34.99 4.04
C LEU A 117 25.11 -36.21 3.40
N VAL A 118 24.40 -37.35 3.29
CA VAL A 118 24.93 -38.56 2.65
C VAL A 118 25.01 -38.42 1.13
N SER A 119 24.14 -37.61 0.52
CA SER A 119 24.09 -37.42 -0.94
C SER A 119 25.22 -36.54 -1.51
N ILE A 120 25.97 -35.81 -0.67
CA ILE A 120 27.03 -34.89 -1.12
C ILE A 120 28.41 -35.57 -1.16
N ASN A 121 28.56 -36.77 -0.58
CA ASN A 121 29.88 -37.43 -0.47
C ASN A 121 30.22 -38.40 -1.60
N PHE A 122 29.55 -38.32 -2.75
CA PHE A 122 29.82 -39.15 -3.94
C PHE A 122 29.90 -38.34 -5.23
N ASN A 123 30.63 -37.22 -5.25
CA ASN A 123 31.28 -36.80 -6.49
C ASN A 123 32.42 -35.81 -6.25
N SER A 124 33.60 -36.33 -5.95
CA SER A 124 34.86 -35.58 -6.10
C SER A 124 35.97 -36.57 -6.39
N ASN A 125 36.29 -36.76 -7.68
CA ASN A 125 37.65 -36.72 -8.20
C ASN A 125 37.70 -37.04 -9.70
N SER A 126 38.72 -36.45 -10.36
CA SER A 126 39.06 -36.44 -11.79
C SER A 126 38.39 -35.27 -12.54
N ILE A 127 39.08 -34.38 -13.26
CA ILE A 127 40.33 -34.46 -14.03
C ILE A 127 41.07 -33.10 -14.01
N ILE A 128 42.39 -33.18 -14.09
CA ILE A 128 43.42 -32.12 -14.11
C ILE A 128 43.83 -31.76 -15.56
N LYS A 129 44.42 -30.54 -15.72
CA LYS A 129 45.32 -30.05 -16.81
C LYS A 129 44.64 -29.68 -18.14
N GLU A 130 45.12 -28.73 -18.95
CA GLU A 130 46.13 -27.66 -18.98
C GLU A 130 45.78 -26.88 -20.28
N ASP A 131 46.04 -25.58 -20.39
CA ASP A 131 46.72 -25.03 -21.57
C ASP A 131 46.99 -23.53 -21.43
N ILE A 132 48.29 -23.23 -21.51
CA ILE A 132 48.93 -21.93 -21.63
C ILE A 132 49.15 -21.70 -23.12
N ASN A 133 48.88 -20.47 -23.59
CA ASN A 133 49.60 -19.70 -24.62
C ASN A 133 48.62 -18.87 -25.47
N ASN A 134 48.65 -17.54 -25.34
CA ASN A 134 49.26 -16.73 -26.40
C ASN A 134 49.51 -15.28 -25.96
N LEU A 135 50.76 -14.86 -26.07
CA LEU A 135 51.22 -13.48 -26.05
C LEU A 135 50.94 -12.83 -27.42
N GLY A 136 50.56 -11.57 -27.40
CA GLY A 136 50.43 -10.73 -28.59
C GLY A 136 50.53 -9.25 -28.25
N SER A 137 51.69 -8.84 -27.76
CA SER A 137 52.13 -7.46 -27.56
C SER A 137 52.07 -6.65 -28.86
N LYS A 138 51.68 -5.37 -28.76
CA LYS A 138 52.30 -4.28 -29.54
C LYS A 138 52.10 -2.93 -28.86
N THR A 139 53.22 -2.33 -28.51
CA THR A 139 53.42 -1.00 -27.94
C THR A 139 53.60 0.08 -29.02
N VAL A 140 53.02 1.25 -28.74
CA VAL A 140 53.59 2.62 -28.79
C VAL A 140 54.39 3.08 -30.01
N SER A 141 53.94 4.18 -30.63
CA SER A 141 54.82 5.34 -30.90
C SER A 141 54.01 6.62 -31.17
N ASP A 142 54.45 7.69 -30.51
CA ASP A 142 54.15 9.12 -30.62
C ASP A 142 53.95 9.63 -32.05
N ILE A 143 53.22 10.75 -32.25
CA ILE A 143 53.72 12.13 -32.58
C ILE A 143 52.57 13.16 -32.41
N THR A 144 52.80 14.23 -31.64
CA THR A 144 52.22 15.59 -31.79
C THR A 144 53.43 16.53 -32.03
N PRO A 145 53.34 17.82 -32.44
CA PRO A 145 52.15 18.65 -32.70
C PRO A 145 52.25 19.54 -33.97
N GLU A 146 51.13 20.09 -34.47
CA GLU A 146 51.19 21.44 -35.07
C GLU A 146 49.85 22.19 -35.00
N GLN A 147 49.98 23.48 -34.73
CA GLN A 147 48.97 24.48 -34.51
C GLN A 147 48.33 24.92 -35.83
N THR A 148 47.04 25.31 -35.81
CA THR A 148 46.65 26.56 -36.48
C THR A 148 45.39 27.15 -35.84
N LYS A 149 45.51 28.43 -35.49
CA LYS A 149 44.45 29.31 -35.00
C LYS A 149 43.42 29.57 -36.10
N LYS A 150 42.14 29.62 -35.74
CA LYS A 150 41.23 30.63 -36.30
C LYS A 150 40.10 30.94 -35.31
N GLU A 151 40.25 32.12 -34.76
CA GLU A 151 39.32 32.92 -33.98
C GLU A 151 38.26 33.47 -34.93
N ALA A 152 36.99 33.30 -34.59
CA ALA A 152 35.88 34.01 -35.19
C ALA A 152 34.84 34.24 -34.08
N ASP A 153 34.61 35.51 -33.77
CA ASP A 153 33.59 36.03 -32.87
C ASP A 153 32.26 35.30 -33.04
N ALA A 154 31.85 34.57 -32.00
CA ALA A 154 30.46 34.23 -31.77
C ALA A 154 30.00 35.09 -30.59
N PRO A 155 28.87 35.80 -30.71
CA PRO A 155 28.39 36.69 -29.66
C PRO A 155 28.18 35.89 -28.38
N GLU A 156 28.71 36.45 -27.29
CA GLU A 156 28.58 36.03 -25.90
C GLU A 156 27.11 35.61 -25.63
N GLU A 157 26.85 34.30 -25.63
CA GLU A 157 25.57 33.77 -25.17
C GLU A 157 25.47 34.11 -23.69
N ILE A 158 24.71 35.16 -23.40
CA ILE A 158 24.17 35.43 -22.07
C ILE A 158 23.57 34.11 -21.60
N PRO A 159 24.09 33.47 -20.53
CA PRO A 159 23.48 32.28 -20.01
C PRO A 159 22.02 32.61 -19.69
N LEU A 160 21.09 32.04 -20.47
CA LEU A 160 19.69 32.01 -20.08
C LEU A 160 19.68 31.35 -18.72
N GLU A 161 19.50 32.14 -17.66
CA GLU A 161 19.07 31.62 -16.38
C GLU A 161 17.83 30.79 -16.68
N THR A 162 17.97 29.48 -16.59
CA THR A 162 16.87 28.56 -16.77
C THR A 162 15.89 28.83 -15.65
N ASP A 163 14.86 29.60 -16.00
CA ASP A 163 13.58 29.79 -15.34
C ASP A 163 13.38 28.74 -14.23
N GLU A 164 13.37 29.20 -12.97
CA GLU A 164 12.97 28.36 -11.84
C GLU A 164 11.60 27.77 -12.19
N THR A 165 11.64 26.52 -12.66
CA THR A 165 10.49 25.83 -13.20
C THR A 165 9.40 25.89 -12.16
N THR A 166 8.29 26.56 -12.45
CA THR A 166 7.17 26.77 -11.52
C THR A 166 6.90 25.53 -10.67
N ARG A 167 7.41 25.53 -9.43
CA ARG A 167 7.31 24.40 -8.51
C ARG A 167 5.86 24.29 -8.04
N LEU A 168 5.27 23.10 -8.19
CA LEU A 168 3.93 22.84 -7.67
C LEU A 168 3.96 22.74 -6.13
N PRO A 169 2.84 22.94 -5.44
CA PRO A 169 2.74 22.57 -4.03
C PRO A 169 2.83 21.03 -3.89
N LEU A 170 3.36 20.56 -2.75
CA LEU A 170 3.17 19.17 -2.34
C LEU A 170 1.67 18.94 -2.05
N ILE A 171 1.07 17.97 -2.72
CA ILE A 171 -0.33 17.58 -2.48
C ILE A 171 -0.35 16.16 -1.91
N VAL A 172 -1.02 15.99 -0.77
CA VAL A 172 -1.29 14.70 -0.14
C VAL A 172 -2.80 14.47 -0.15
N SER A 173 -3.26 13.47 -0.87
CA SER A 173 -4.68 13.16 -1.03
C SER A 173 -5.00 11.79 -0.45
N PHE A 174 -5.85 11.75 0.57
CA PHE A 174 -6.44 10.52 1.09
C PHE A 174 -7.69 10.20 0.28
N ILE A 175 -7.65 9.12 -0.48
CA ILE A 175 -8.74 8.68 -1.34
C ILE A 175 -9.65 7.78 -0.50
N ASP A 176 -10.91 8.17 -0.33
CA ASP A 176 -11.88 7.39 0.45
C ASP A 176 -12.25 6.09 -0.28
N VAL A 177 -11.63 5.00 0.14
CA VAL A 177 -11.88 3.64 -0.35
C VAL A 177 -12.71 2.80 0.65
N GLY A 178 -13.27 3.44 1.68
CA GLY A 178 -14.01 2.77 2.73
C GLY A 178 -13.11 2.01 3.70
N GLN A 179 -12.87 0.72 3.43
CA GLN A 179 -11.99 -0.10 4.26
C GLN A 179 -10.59 -0.18 3.62
N GLY A 180 -9.57 0.00 4.44
CA GLY A 180 -8.16 0.09 4.03
C GLY A 180 -7.79 1.50 3.58
N ASP A 181 -6.65 1.61 2.90
CA ASP A 181 -6.04 2.90 2.56
C ASP A 181 -5.77 3.06 1.06
N SER A 182 -5.73 4.32 0.62
CA SER A 182 -5.24 4.73 -0.69
C SER A 182 -4.84 6.20 -0.62
N ILE A 183 -3.54 6.48 -0.72
CA ILE A 183 -2.98 7.81 -0.48
C ILE A 183 -2.11 8.21 -1.67
N LEU A 184 -2.49 9.29 -2.34
CA LEU A 184 -1.72 9.88 -3.44
C LEU A 184 -0.86 11.04 -2.92
N ILE A 185 0.44 10.97 -3.19
CA ILE A 185 1.40 12.05 -2.98
C ILE A 185 1.80 12.60 -4.36
N GLN A 186 1.61 13.90 -4.58
CA GLN A 186 2.08 14.61 -5.78
C GLN A 186 3.14 15.62 -5.36
N SER A 187 4.37 15.42 -5.83
CA SER A 187 5.51 16.25 -5.45
C SER A 187 5.59 17.56 -6.22
N PRO A 188 6.37 18.55 -5.72
CA PRO A 188 6.56 19.84 -6.39
C PRO A 188 7.07 19.76 -7.85
N ASN A 189 7.87 18.74 -8.18
CA ASN A 189 8.35 18.47 -9.54
C ASN A 189 7.36 17.65 -10.40
N GLY A 190 6.15 17.40 -9.92
CA GLY A 190 5.08 16.71 -10.66
C GLY A 190 5.13 15.18 -10.64
N LYS A 191 6.07 14.56 -9.92
CA LYS A 191 6.09 13.10 -9.73
C LYS A 191 4.98 12.64 -8.78
N ASN A 192 4.58 11.38 -8.92
CA ASN A 192 3.43 10.82 -8.21
C ASN A 192 3.83 9.54 -7.47
N MET A 193 3.51 9.49 -6.18
CA MET A 193 3.62 8.28 -5.37
C MET A 193 2.22 7.86 -4.90
N LEU A 194 1.90 6.58 -5.03
CA LEU A 194 0.67 5.99 -4.51
C LEU A 194 1.02 5.00 -3.40
N ILE A 195 0.46 5.21 -2.21
CA ILE A 195 0.58 4.32 -1.05
C ILE A 195 -0.77 3.64 -0.86
N ASP A 196 -0.79 2.31 -1.02
CA ASP A 196 -1.98 1.48 -1.10
C ASP A 196 -2.98 1.89 -2.20
N ALA A 197 -3.91 1.00 -2.53
CA ALA A 197 -4.87 1.20 -3.62
C ALA A 197 -6.29 0.76 -3.25
N GLY A 198 -6.57 0.63 -1.95
CA GLY A 198 -7.84 0.13 -1.45
C GLY A 198 -8.14 -1.32 -1.84
N GLY A 199 -9.40 -1.70 -1.66
CA GLY A 199 -9.92 -3.02 -2.05
C GLY A 199 -10.18 -3.16 -3.55
N SER A 200 -10.34 -4.41 -4.01
CA SER A 200 -10.68 -4.71 -5.41
C SER A 200 -12.03 -4.12 -5.85
N THR A 201 -12.98 -3.96 -4.93
CA THR A 201 -14.27 -3.31 -5.20
C THR A 201 -14.16 -1.80 -5.44
N THR A 202 -13.06 -1.18 -5.01
CA THR A 202 -12.81 0.27 -5.16
C THR A 202 -11.77 0.59 -6.24
N GLN A 203 -11.22 -0.42 -6.92
CA GLN A 203 -10.13 -0.24 -7.90
C GLN A 203 -10.45 0.77 -9.01
N THR A 204 -11.70 0.76 -9.52
CA THR A 204 -12.13 1.68 -10.57
C THR A 204 -12.31 3.10 -10.06
N TYR A 205 -12.68 3.28 -8.79
CA TYR A 205 -12.77 4.59 -8.15
C TYR A 205 -11.39 5.21 -7.99
N VAL A 206 -10.41 4.46 -7.47
CA VAL A 206 -9.03 4.92 -7.35
C VAL A 206 -8.44 5.24 -8.72
N TYR A 207 -8.61 4.36 -9.71
CA TYR A 207 -8.20 4.63 -11.10
C TYR A 207 -8.79 5.93 -11.65
N ASN A 208 -10.11 6.12 -11.54
CA ASN A 208 -10.78 7.31 -12.05
C ASN A 208 -10.34 8.58 -11.32
N TYR A 209 -10.06 8.50 -10.02
CA TYR A 209 -9.49 9.60 -9.25
C TYR A 209 -8.13 10.01 -9.82
N LEU A 210 -7.20 9.05 -9.97
CA LEU A 210 -5.86 9.30 -10.51
C LEU A 210 -5.90 9.84 -11.94
N LYS A 211 -6.75 9.25 -12.79
CA LYS A 211 -6.97 9.71 -14.16
C LYS A 211 -7.53 11.14 -14.20
N GLY A 212 -8.46 11.47 -13.30
CA GLY A 212 -9.02 12.82 -13.16
C GLY A 212 -7.99 13.88 -12.73
N LYS A 213 -6.85 13.46 -12.19
CA LYS A 213 -5.68 14.31 -11.90
C LYS A 213 -4.68 14.39 -13.05
N ASN A 214 -5.03 13.86 -14.24
CA ASN A 214 -4.16 13.77 -15.41
C ASN A 214 -2.86 12.99 -15.15
N ILE A 215 -2.87 12.07 -14.19
CA ILE A 215 -1.71 11.22 -13.90
C ILE A 215 -1.57 10.18 -15.02
N LYS A 216 -0.35 10.07 -15.56
CA LYS A 216 0.01 9.06 -16.56
C LYS A 216 0.98 8.01 -16.01
N LYS A 217 1.74 8.40 -15.00
CA LYS A 217 2.79 7.60 -14.37
C LYS A 217 2.68 7.70 -12.86
N ILE A 218 2.83 6.55 -12.20
CA ILE A 218 3.06 6.44 -10.77
C ILE A 218 4.53 6.11 -10.60
N ASP A 219 5.32 7.12 -10.25
CA ASP A 219 6.78 7.01 -10.09
C ASP A 219 7.14 6.04 -8.96
N VAL A 220 6.32 5.99 -7.91
CA VAL A 220 6.49 5.05 -6.78
C VAL A 220 5.15 4.48 -6.34
N LEU A 221 5.02 3.17 -6.34
CA LEU A 221 3.89 2.43 -5.78
C LEU A 221 4.33 1.69 -4.52
N VAL A 222 3.65 1.91 -3.40
CA VAL A 222 3.97 1.28 -2.11
C VAL A 222 2.79 0.46 -1.63
N ALA A 223 2.99 -0.83 -1.38
CA ALA A 223 2.07 -1.64 -0.59
C ALA A 223 2.53 -1.64 0.86
N THR A 224 1.68 -1.16 1.78
CA THR A 224 2.03 -1.13 3.19
C THR A 224 2.15 -2.55 3.73
N HIS A 225 1.11 -3.37 3.57
CA HIS A 225 1.05 -4.76 4.00
C HIS A 225 0.07 -5.56 3.11
N PRO A 226 0.07 -6.91 3.14
CA PRO A 226 -0.55 -7.70 2.08
C PRO A 226 -2.06 -7.93 2.23
N HIS A 227 -2.76 -7.13 3.03
CA HIS A 227 -4.21 -7.26 3.18
C HIS A 227 -4.97 -6.74 1.96
N ALA A 228 -6.06 -7.43 1.61
CA ALA A 228 -6.79 -7.19 0.37
C ALA A 228 -7.50 -5.84 0.31
N ASP A 229 -7.82 -5.23 1.45
CA ASP A 229 -8.35 -3.88 1.56
C ASP A 229 -7.29 -2.79 1.33
N HIS A 230 -6.00 -3.14 1.27
CA HIS A 230 -4.91 -2.22 0.93
C HIS A 230 -4.37 -2.46 -0.49
N ILE A 231 -4.12 -3.73 -0.85
CA ILE A 231 -3.50 -4.08 -2.14
C ILE A 231 -4.50 -4.48 -3.21
N GLY A 232 -5.79 -4.56 -2.89
CA GLY A 232 -6.82 -5.11 -3.77
C GLY A 232 -7.02 -4.35 -5.07
N GLY A 233 -6.74 -3.05 -5.10
CA GLY A 233 -6.78 -2.24 -6.31
C GLY A 233 -5.47 -2.20 -7.11
N MET A 234 -4.35 -2.69 -6.56
CA MET A 234 -3.03 -2.46 -7.14
C MET A 234 -2.81 -3.14 -8.48
N GLU A 235 -3.38 -4.34 -8.68
CA GLU A 235 -3.32 -5.02 -9.97
C GLU A 235 -3.88 -4.12 -11.09
N TYR A 236 -5.05 -3.54 -10.85
CA TYR A 236 -5.72 -2.65 -11.79
C TYR A 236 -4.91 -1.37 -12.03
N ILE A 237 -4.25 -0.84 -11.00
CA ILE A 237 -3.36 0.31 -11.13
C ILE A 237 -2.15 -0.03 -12.03
N ILE A 238 -1.51 -1.17 -11.80
CA ILE A 238 -0.35 -1.63 -12.58
C ILE A 238 -0.71 -1.89 -14.06
N ASP A 239 -1.95 -2.30 -14.33
CA ASP A 239 -2.39 -2.49 -15.71
C ASP A 239 -2.62 -1.19 -16.48
N ASN A 240 -2.95 -0.10 -15.77
CA ASN A 240 -3.50 1.11 -16.38
C ASN A 240 -2.60 2.35 -16.30
N PHE A 241 -1.50 2.30 -15.54
CA PHE A 241 -0.52 3.39 -15.44
C PHE A 241 0.90 2.89 -15.73
N ASP A 242 1.78 3.79 -16.18
CA ASP A 242 3.22 3.52 -16.16
C ASP A 242 3.68 3.47 -14.69
N ILE A 243 4.38 2.41 -14.30
CA ILE A 243 4.81 2.19 -12.91
C ILE A 243 6.34 2.25 -12.87
N GLY A 244 6.87 3.15 -12.04
CA GLY A 244 8.29 3.22 -11.74
C GLY A 244 8.70 2.17 -10.71
N LEU A 245 8.97 2.61 -9.48
CA LEU A 245 9.41 1.74 -8.40
C LEU A 245 8.23 1.14 -7.64
N ILE A 246 8.31 -0.16 -7.34
CA ILE A 246 7.38 -0.81 -6.42
C ILE A 246 8.10 -1.12 -5.11
N TYR A 247 7.45 -0.82 -3.98
CA TYR A 247 7.90 -1.22 -2.65
C TYR A 247 6.86 -2.09 -1.95
N MET A 248 7.30 -3.21 -1.39
CA MET A 248 6.46 -4.10 -0.56
C MET A 248 7.30 -4.66 0.59
N PRO A 249 6.73 -4.87 1.80
CA PRO A 249 7.48 -5.52 2.87
C PRO A 249 7.74 -6.99 2.53
N LYS A 250 8.70 -7.62 3.24
CA LYS A 250 8.91 -9.08 3.18
C LYS A 250 7.83 -9.83 3.97
N ALA A 251 6.58 -9.63 3.59
CA ALA A 251 5.42 -10.29 4.15
C ALA A 251 4.75 -11.11 3.04
N THR A 252 4.46 -12.37 3.31
CA THR A 252 3.79 -13.25 2.35
C THR A 252 2.48 -13.74 2.92
N THR A 253 1.48 -13.88 2.06
CA THR A 253 0.21 -14.52 2.38
C THR A 253 -0.23 -15.38 1.19
N SER A 254 -1.14 -16.32 1.41
CA SER A 254 -1.68 -17.21 0.37
C SER A 254 -3.02 -16.72 -0.18
N THR A 255 -3.37 -15.44 0.03
CA THR A 255 -4.61 -14.88 -0.52
C THR A 255 -4.49 -14.73 -2.03
N LYS A 256 -5.61 -14.93 -2.72
CA LYS A 256 -5.68 -14.78 -4.17
C LYS A 256 -5.27 -13.37 -4.62
N THR A 257 -5.71 -12.34 -3.90
CA THR A 257 -5.32 -10.94 -4.14
C THR A 257 -3.81 -10.72 -4.11
N TYR A 258 -3.11 -11.31 -3.15
CA TYR A 258 -1.65 -11.17 -3.07
C TYR A 258 -0.94 -11.93 -4.19
N GLU A 259 -1.40 -13.14 -4.50
CA GLU A 259 -0.89 -13.93 -5.62
C GLU A 259 -1.07 -13.20 -6.97
N ASP A 260 -2.25 -12.67 -7.24
CA ASP A 260 -2.58 -11.95 -8.47
C ASP A 260 -1.71 -10.69 -8.62
N LEU A 261 -1.50 -9.95 -7.53
CA LEU A 261 -0.57 -8.81 -7.53
C LEU A 261 0.85 -9.24 -7.91
N LEU A 262 1.39 -10.30 -7.30
CA LEU A 262 2.75 -10.77 -7.62
C LEU A 262 2.87 -11.27 -9.07
N ILE A 263 1.86 -12.00 -9.56
CA ILE A 263 1.79 -12.44 -10.97
C ILE A 263 1.78 -11.22 -11.88
N LYS A 264 0.98 -10.20 -11.55
CA LYS A 264 0.88 -8.96 -12.34
C LYS A 264 2.22 -8.23 -12.41
N ILE A 265 2.85 -7.98 -11.27
CA ILE A 265 4.16 -7.33 -11.17
C ILE A 265 5.17 -8.08 -12.05
N LYS A 266 5.24 -9.41 -11.89
CA LYS A 266 6.14 -10.26 -12.68
C LYS A 266 5.84 -10.19 -14.19
N SER A 267 4.56 -10.23 -14.58
CA SER A 267 4.15 -10.21 -15.98
C SER A 267 4.50 -8.90 -16.69
N LYS A 268 4.59 -7.78 -15.95
CA LYS A 268 5.00 -6.47 -16.46
C LYS A 268 6.52 -6.26 -16.40
N GLY A 269 7.30 -7.25 -15.92
CA GLY A 269 8.74 -7.14 -15.75
C GLY A 269 9.16 -6.14 -14.67
N LEU A 270 8.25 -5.81 -13.74
CA LEU A 270 8.53 -4.86 -12.67
C LEU A 270 9.25 -5.55 -11.51
N LEU A 271 10.13 -4.81 -10.84
CA LEU A 271 10.90 -5.31 -9.70
C LEU A 271 10.31 -4.79 -8.38
N ILE A 272 10.30 -5.65 -7.37
CA ILE A 272 9.86 -5.32 -6.02
C ILE A 272 11.08 -4.94 -5.18
N ASN A 273 11.09 -3.70 -4.70
CA ASN A 273 12.01 -3.25 -3.67
C ASN A 273 11.44 -3.59 -2.30
N THR A 274 12.32 -3.97 -1.36
CA THR A 274 11.87 -4.28 0.01
C THR A 274 11.53 -3.00 0.75
N ALA A 275 10.28 -2.86 1.19
CA ALA A 275 9.87 -1.85 2.15
C ALA A 275 10.37 -2.23 3.55
N LYS A 276 11.20 -1.37 4.15
CA LYS A 276 11.77 -1.54 5.49
C LYS A 276 12.29 -0.23 6.03
N ALA A 277 12.48 -0.16 7.34
CA ALA A 277 13.11 0.97 8.01
C ALA A 277 14.47 1.32 7.38
N GLY A 278 14.73 2.62 7.22
CA GLY A 278 15.96 3.16 6.67
C GLY A 278 15.98 3.33 5.15
N VAL A 279 14.99 2.80 4.42
CA VAL A 279 14.85 3.08 2.98
C VAL A 279 14.48 4.55 2.79
N THR A 280 15.19 5.23 1.89
CA THR A 280 14.87 6.59 1.44
C THR A 280 14.33 6.52 0.02
N ILE A 281 13.28 7.28 -0.28
CA ILE A 281 12.65 7.31 -1.59
C ILE A 281 12.97 8.63 -2.26
N ASP A 282 13.59 8.58 -3.43
CA ASP A 282 13.85 9.74 -4.28
C ASP A 282 12.61 10.05 -5.13
N LEU A 283 11.85 11.06 -4.72
CA LEU A 283 10.71 11.59 -5.47
C LEU A 283 10.98 13.02 -5.93
N ASP A 284 11.45 13.88 -5.04
CA ASP A 284 11.75 15.29 -5.29
C ASP A 284 12.86 15.77 -4.33
N ASN A 285 13.73 16.65 -4.81
CA ASN A 285 14.86 17.19 -4.06
C ASN A 285 14.44 17.99 -2.81
N ASP A 286 13.22 18.51 -2.77
CA ASP A 286 12.69 19.24 -1.61
C ASP A 286 12.00 18.32 -0.60
N LEU A 287 11.85 17.04 -0.93
CA LEU A 287 11.20 16.04 -0.09
C LEU A 287 12.23 15.12 0.54
N THR A 288 12.15 14.96 1.86
CA THR A 288 12.78 13.82 2.53
C THR A 288 11.72 12.77 2.80
N ILE A 289 11.76 11.66 2.06
CA ILE A 289 10.83 10.54 2.22
C ILE A 289 11.59 9.33 2.77
N LYS A 290 11.25 8.89 3.98
CA LYS A 290 11.91 7.77 4.66
C LYS A 290 10.90 6.75 5.16
N MET A 291 11.15 5.48 4.87
CA MET A 291 10.47 4.39 5.55
C MET A 291 11.08 4.23 6.94
N ILE A 292 10.24 4.27 7.98
CA ILE A 292 10.66 4.09 9.38
C ILE A 292 10.28 2.72 9.94
N ALA A 293 9.42 1.98 9.25
CA ALA A 293 9.01 0.61 9.57
C ALA A 293 8.71 -0.17 8.26
N PRO A 294 8.68 -1.51 8.28
CA PRO A 294 9.01 -2.39 9.41
C PRO A 294 10.52 -2.39 9.75
N ILE A 295 10.86 -2.57 11.02
CA ILE A 295 12.25 -2.66 11.52
C ILE A 295 12.72 -4.12 11.61
N GLY A 296 11.84 -4.98 12.11
CA GLY A 296 12.06 -6.40 12.30
C GLY A 296 12.05 -7.17 10.99
N VAL A 297 12.58 -8.39 11.04
CA VAL A 297 12.64 -9.31 9.90
C VAL A 297 11.44 -10.26 9.84
N SER A 298 10.68 -10.36 10.93
CA SER A 298 9.50 -11.21 11.06
C SER A 298 8.59 -10.70 12.17
N TYR A 299 7.28 -10.91 11.98
CA TYR A 299 6.20 -10.53 12.88
C TYR A 299 5.07 -11.56 12.84
N ASP A 300 4.29 -11.60 13.92
CA ASP A 300 3.15 -12.51 14.07
C ASP A 300 1.91 -12.04 13.29
N TYR A 301 1.72 -10.72 13.15
CA TYR A 301 0.59 -10.13 12.45
C TYR A 301 1.02 -9.46 11.16
N LEU A 302 0.22 -9.65 10.09
CA LEU A 302 0.50 -9.04 8.78
C LEU A 302 0.57 -7.50 8.85
N ASN A 303 -0.24 -6.89 9.70
CA ASN A 303 -0.24 -5.43 9.92
C ASN A 303 1.10 -4.91 10.44
N ASP A 304 1.85 -5.73 11.20
CA ASP A 304 3.13 -5.31 11.79
C ASP A 304 4.26 -5.24 10.74
N TYR A 305 4.04 -5.83 9.56
CA TYR A 305 4.93 -5.65 8.42
C TYR A 305 4.69 -4.32 7.68
N SER A 306 3.74 -3.49 8.12
CA SER A 306 3.37 -2.28 7.39
C SER A 306 4.55 -1.36 7.12
N ALA A 307 4.72 -0.98 5.86
CA ALA A 307 5.60 0.12 5.48
C ALA A 307 5.04 1.43 6.07
N VAL A 308 5.78 2.06 6.98
CA VAL A 308 5.43 3.36 7.56
C VAL A 308 6.35 4.41 6.97
N ILE A 309 5.78 5.45 6.34
CA ILE A 309 6.53 6.42 5.54
C ILE A 309 6.43 7.80 6.19
N LYS A 310 7.58 8.34 6.60
CA LYS A 310 7.71 9.72 7.01
C LYS A 310 8.07 10.60 5.81
N ILE A 311 7.28 11.62 5.54
CA ILE A 311 7.53 12.64 4.52
C ILE A 311 7.82 13.96 5.23
N ILE A 312 8.90 14.62 4.86
CA ILE A 312 9.25 15.96 5.34
C ILE A 312 9.34 16.89 4.13
N TYR A 313 8.62 18.00 4.19
CA TYR A 313 8.64 19.06 3.20
C TYR A 313 8.72 20.42 3.89
N LYS A 314 9.86 21.10 3.71
CA LYS A 314 10.18 22.34 4.41
C LYS A 314 10.01 22.15 5.93
N ASN A 315 9.15 22.94 6.56
CA ASN A 315 8.91 22.89 8.01
C ASN A 315 7.79 21.92 8.42
N ASN A 316 7.20 21.19 7.47
CA ASN A 316 6.10 20.27 7.73
C ASN A 316 6.58 18.82 7.63
N SER A 317 6.05 17.96 8.49
CA SER A 317 6.25 16.53 8.38
C SER A 317 4.93 15.79 8.51
N PHE A 318 4.79 14.74 7.71
CA PHE A 318 3.68 13.80 7.71
C PHE A 318 4.21 12.38 7.96
N LEU A 319 3.40 11.55 8.61
CA LEU A 319 3.68 10.14 8.87
C LEU A 319 2.48 9.29 8.48
#